data_AF-A0A421BRS9-F1
#
_entry.id   AF-A0A421BRS9-F1
#
_cell.length_a   1.000
_cell.length_b   1.000
_cell.length_c   1.000
_cell.angle_alpha   90.00
_cell.angle_beta   90.00
_cell.angle_gamma   90.00
#
_symmetry.space_group_name_H-M   'P 1'
#
loop_
_entity.id
_entity.type
_entity.pdbx_description
1 polymer ?
#
loop_
_entity_poly.entity_id
_entity_poly.type
_entity_poly.pdbx_seq_one_letter_code
_entity_poly.pdbx_strand_id
1 'polypeptide(L)'
;MLDVRTRRLLAALTMAGLIAPVQLWAHGDVAPQPVNTDALPEVGEDWLTENPYRADKAGEEVWAKAVQIGDSGFNQNCARCHGLGAVSGGLAPDLRYLEANESGDEWFVERFQHGFTQNGTTKMPAFGEVLGQKAGWAIRTYIETRPEDGALDAHSARLHAIRDELMKGEGDEAAIKAELSEIASQVATASGAPVADSAVSRAAAALTSDPASFKHAAEVLTIGLSAAE
;
A
#
# COMPACT_ATOMS: atom_id res chain seq x y z
N MET A 1 56.36 -31.04 0.00
CA MET A 1 56.12 -29.68 -0.54
C MET A 1 55.77 -29.83 -2.01
N LEU A 2 54.60 -29.34 -2.45
CA LEU A 2 54.19 -29.40 -3.87
C LEU A 2 55.00 -28.39 -4.69
N ASP A 3 55.42 -28.78 -5.90
CA ASP A 3 56.16 -27.91 -6.82
C ASP A 3 55.29 -26.75 -7.35
N VAL A 4 55.94 -25.65 -7.74
CA VAL A 4 55.35 -24.39 -8.20
C VAL A 4 54.39 -24.60 -9.38
N ARG A 5 54.68 -25.56 -10.28
CA ARG A 5 53.78 -25.92 -11.39
C ARG A 5 52.47 -26.55 -10.90
N THR A 6 52.55 -27.45 -9.92
CA THR A 6 51.39 -28.11 -9.31
C THR A 6 50.55 -27.10 -8.51
N ARG A 7 51.19 -26.16 -7.82
CA ARG A 7 50.51 -25.04 -7.12
C ARG A 7 49.79 -24.09 -8.08
N ARG A 8 50.38 -23.79 -9.25
CA ARG A 8 49.74 -22.94 -10.28
C ARG A 8 48.55 -23.62 -10.96
N LEU A 9 48.65 -24.92 -11.23
CA LEU A 9 47.55 -25.71 -11.78
C LEU A 9 46.39 -25.85 -10.77
N LEU A 10 46.69 -26.10 -9.49
CA LEU A 10 45.69 -26.12 -8.43
C LEU A 10 45.00 -24.75 -8.26
N ALA A 11 45.76 -23.65 -8.31
CA ALA A 11 45.21 -22.30 -8.24
C ALA A 11 44.29 -21.97 -9.43
N ALA A 12 44.63 -22.43 -10.64
CA ALA A 12 43.80 -22.25 -11.83
C ALA A 12 42.50 -23.08 -11.78
N LEU A 13 42.55 -24.31 -11.24
CA LEU A 13 41.37 -25.15 -11.03
C LEU A 13 40.44 -24.60 -9.94
N THR A 14 40.97 -23.99 -8.87
CA THR A 14 40.14 -23.34 -7.85
C THR A 14 39.46 -22.06 -8.37
N MET A 15 40.09 -21.33 -9.29
CA MET A 15 39.50 -20.11 -9.87
C MET A 15 38.41 -20.42 -10.91
N ALA A 16 38.53 -21.54 -11.63
CA ALA A 16 37.55 -21.97 -12.63
C ALA A 16 36.26 -22.55 -12.02
N GLY A 17 36.31 -23.05 -10.77
CA GLY A 17 35.13 -23.58 -10.06
C GLY A 17 34.21 -22.51 -9.46
N LEU A 18 34.63 -21.24 -9.42
CA LEU A 18 33.88 -20.14 -8.79
C LEU A 18 32.95 -19.38 -9.76
N ILE A 19 32.91 -19.75 -11.05
CA ILE A 19 32.06 -19.10 -12.07
C ILE A 19 30.91 -20.03 -12.46
N ALA A 20 30.30 -20.70 -11.48
CA ALA A 20 28.99 -21.30 -11.70
C ALA A 20 27.99 -20.14 -11.89
N PRO A 21 27.17 -20.13 -12.97
CA PRO A 21 26.10 -19.15 -13.09
C PRO A 21 25.13 -19.39 -11.94
N VAL A 22 25.19 -18.54 -10.91
CA VAL A 22 24.14 -18.44 -9.91
C VAL A 22 22.94 -17.93 -10.68
N GLN A 23 22.00 -18.81 -10.98
CA GLN A 23 20.66 -18.45 -11.40
C GLN A 23 20.01 -17.76 -10.19
N LEU A 24 20.31 -16.48 -10.00
CA LEU A 24 19.55 -15.63 -9.10
C LEU A 24 18.16 -15.53 -9.71
N TRP A 25 17.21 -16.25 -9.12
CA TRP A 25 15.79 -16.03 -9.33
C TRP A 25 15.43 -14.69 -8.68
N ALA A 26 15.90 -13.60 -9.29
CA ALA A 26 15.67 -12.22 -8.86
C ALA A 26 14.30 -11.71 -9.31
N HIS A 27 13.57 -12.50 -10.08
CA HIS A 27 12.15 -12.29 -10.32
C HIS A 27 11.40 -13.01 -9.21
N GLY A 28 10.85 -12.25 -8.27
CA GLY A 28 9.91 -12.80 -7.28
C GLY A 28 8.77 -13.53 -7.98
N ASP A 29 8.14 -14.46 -7.26
CA ASP A 29 6.98 -15.19 -7.76
C ASP A 29 5.94 -14.20 -8.31
N VAL A 30 5.51 -14.42 -9.56
CA VAL A 30 4.51 -13.58 -10.23
C VAL A 30 3.09 -14.08 -9.91
N ALA A 31 2.97 -15.16 -9.12
CA ALA A 31 1.70 -15.59 -8.57
C ALA A 31 1.13 -14.55 -7.59
N PRO A 32 -0.20 -14.36 -7.58
CA PRO A 32 -0.85 -13.52 -6.57
C PRO A 32 -0.48 -13.98 -5.15
N GLN A 33 -0.20 -13.00 -4.30
CA GLN A 33 0.18 -13.24 -2.91
C GLN A 33 -1.07 -13.30 -2.03
N PRO A 34 -1.17 -14.30 -1.13
CA PRO A 34 -2.34 -14.47 -0.29
C PRO A 34 -2.52 -13.30 0.66
N VAL A 35 -3.77 -12.92 0.91
CA VAL A 35 -4.14 -11.85 1.84
C VAL A 35 -4.79 -12.48 3.07
N ASN A 36 -4.20 -12.26 4.26
CA ASN A 36 -4.83 -12.70 5.50
C ASN A 36 -6.02 -11.79 5.82
N THR A 37 -7.22 -12.38 5.86
CA THR A 37 -8.48 -11.68 6.13
C THR A 37 -9.20 -12.17 7.39
N ASP A 38 -8.51 -12.93 8.25
CA ASP A 38 -9.09 -13.57 9.45
C ASP A 38 -9.69 -12.54 10.43
N ALA A 39 -9.14 -11.33 10.44
CA ALA A 39 -9.59 -10.23 11.29
C ALA A 39 -10.81 -9.47 10.74
N LEU A 40 -11.31 -9.81 9.54
CA LEU A 40 -12.48 -9.18 8.94
C LEU A 40 -13.73 -10.01 9.17
N PRO A 41 -14.92 -9.38 9.27
CA PRO A 41 -16.19 -10.09 9.34
C PRO A 41 -16.37 -11.09 8.19
N GLU A 42 -17.06 -12.18 8.48
CA GLU A 42 -17.42 -13.16 7.45
C GLU A 42 -18.39 -12.55 6.43
N VAL A 43 -18.24 -12.99 5.18
CA VAL A 43 -19.13 -12.64 4.06
C VAL A 43 -19.70 -13.93 3.46
N GLY A 44 -20.83 -13.83 2.79
CA GLY A 44 -21.44 -14.97 2.10
C GLY A 44 -20.59 -15.49 0.94
N GLU A 45 -21.00 -16.64 0.40
CA GLU A 45 -20.40 -17.21 -0.82
C GLU A 45 -20.72 -16.36 -2.06
N ASP A 46 -21.93 -15.80 -2.10
CA ASP A 46 -22.34 -14.88 -3.15
C ASP A 46 -21.57 -13.56 -3.04
N TRP A 47 -21.15 -13.03 -4.19
CA TRP A 47 -20.52 -11.72 -4.25
C TRP A 47 -21.53 -10.63 -3.91
N LEU A 48 -21.17 -9.83 -2.92
CA LEU A 48 -21.85 -8.60 -2.56
C LEU A 48 -21.70 -7.60 -3.72
N THR A 49 -22.66 -6.68 -3.81
CA THR A 49 -22.68 -5.62 -4.84
C THR A 49 -22.08 -4.31 -4.33
N GLU A 50 -22.01 -4.14 -3.00
CA GLU A 50 -21.49 -2.94 -2.36
C GLU A 50 -20.43 -3.28 -1.31
N ASN A 51 -19.52 -2.34 -1.08
CA ASN A 51 -18.45 -2.49 -0.10
C ASN A 51 -19.02 -2.67 1.33
N PRO A 52 -18.79 -3.84 1.98
CA PRO A 52 -19.31 -4.11 3.32
C PRO A 52 -18.50 -3.45 4.43
N TYR A 53 -17.26 -3.00 4.16
CA TYR A 53 -16.33 -2.54 5.18
C TYR A 53 -16.24 -1.01 5.33
N ARG A 54 -17.16 -0.26 4.70
CA ARG A 54 -17.28 1.18 4.97
C ARG A 54 -17.66 1.43 6.43
N ALA A 55 -17.14 2.50 7.02
CA ALA A 55 -17.28 2.78 8.45
C ALA A 55 -18.75 2.90 8.91
N ASP A 56 -19.64 3.43 8.06
CA ASP A 56 -21.08 3.54 8.33
C ASP A 56 -21.80 2.18 8.38
N LYS A 57 -21.25 1.15 7.72
CA LYS A 57 -21.80 -0.22 7.68
C LYS A 57 -21.18 -1.14 8.72
N ALA A 58 -19.85 -1.12 8.83
CA ALA A 58 -19.09 -2.08 9.65
C ALA A 58 -18.51 -1.50 10.94
N GLY A 59 -18.57 -0.18 11.12
CA GLY A 59 -17.91 0.53 12.22
C GLY A 59 -16.43 0.84 11.94
N GLU A 60 -15.93 1.85 12.65
CA GLU A 60 -14.57 2.39 12.48
C GLU A 60 -13.46 1.35 12.67
N GLU A 61 -13.62 0.44 13.62
CA GLU A 61 -12.60 -0.59 13.91
C GLU A 61 -12.44 -1.58 12.75
N VAL A 62 -13.57 -2.05 12.19
CA VAL A 62 -13.55 -2.96 11.03
C VAL A 62 -13.05 -2.22 9.80
N TRP A 63 -13.50 -0.97 9.58
CA TRP A 63 -13.03 -0.15 8.47
C TRP A 63 -11.51 0.05 8.52
N ALA A 64 -10.96 0.47 9.66
CA ALA A 64 -9.53 0.65 9.84
C ALA A 64 -8.75 -0.66 9.61
N LYS A 65 -9.30 -1.79 10.06
CA LYS A 65 -8.71 -3.12 9.80
C LYS A 65 -8.74 -3.48 8.32
N ALA A 66 -9.83 -3.18 7.62
CA ALA A 66 -9.98 -3.40 6.18
C ALA A 66 -9.02 -2.53 5.38
N VAL A 67 -8.84 -1.26 5.74
CA VAL A 67 -7.83 -0.37 5.15
C VAL A 67 -6.43 -0.95 5.33
N GLN A 68 -6.08 -1.41 6.54
CA GLN A 68 -4.76 -2.00 6.83
C GLN A 68 -4.50 -3.27 5.99
N ILE A 69 -5.46 -4.19 5.94
CA ILE A 69 -5.36 -5.43 5.16
C ILE A 69 -5.33 -5.11 3.67
N GLY A 70 -6.16 -4.16 3.24
CA GLY A 70 -6.25 -3.68 1.87
C GLY A 70 -4.96 -3.05 1.37
N ASP A 71 -4.27 -2.24 2.19
CA ASP A 71 -2.97 -1.65 1.85
C ASP A 71 -1.94 -2.74 1.54
N SER A 72 -1.83 -3.74 2.43
CA SER A 72 -0.95 -4.88 2.20
C SER A 72 -1.34 -5.68 0.95
N GLY A 73 -2.63 -5.99 0.79
CA GLY A 73 -3.13 -6.76 -0.35
C GLY A 73 -2.90 -6.04 -1.68
N PHE A 74 -3.15 -4.73 -1.71
CA PHE A 74 -2.97 -3.87 -2.87
C PHE A 74 -1.50 -3.76 -3.26
N ASN A 75 -0.60 -3.49 -2.30
CA ASN A 75 0.83 -3.34 -2.59
C ASN A 75 1.46 -4.62 -3.13
N GLN A 76 0.97 -5.79 -2.71
CA GLN A 76 1.49 -7.08 -3.16
C GLN A 76 0.92 -7.50 -4.52
N ASN A 77 -0.34 -7.17 -4.82
CA ASN A 77 -1.05 -7.75 -5.97
C ASN A 77 -1.39 -6.73 -7.08
N CYS A 78 -1.48 -5.44 -6.78
CA CYS A 78 -2.09 -4.43 -7.66
C CYS A 78 -1.11 -3.30 -8.02
N ALA A 79 -0.28 -2.86 -7.07
CA ALA A 79 0.55 -1.66 -7.19
C ALA A 79 1.56 -1.71 -8.34
N ARG A 80 1.98 -2.90 -8.79
CA ARG A 80 2.85 -3.03 -9.96
C ARG A 80 2.25 -2.44 -11.24
N CYS A 81 0.93 -2.49 -11.38
CA CYS A 81 0.22 -2.01 -12.57
C CYS A 81 -0.49 -0.67 -12.31
N HIS A 82 -1.14 -0.56 -11.15
CA HIS A 82 -1.93 0.62 -10.77
C HIS A 82 -1.13 1.67 -9.98
N GLY A 83 0.15 1.40 -9.74
CA GLY A 83 1.08 2.25 -8.98
C GLY A 83 0.88 2.20 -7.48
N LEU A 84 1.86 2.69 -6.73
CA LEU A 84 1.82 2.74 -5.26
C LEU A 84 0.75 3.74 -4.81
N GLY A 85 0.03 3.42 -3.74
CA GLY A 85 -1.08 4.27 -3.29
C GLY A 85 -2.23 4.38 -4.31
N ALA A 86 -2.29 3.47 -5.28
CA ALA A 86 -3.19 3.49 -6.43
C ALA A 86 -3.02 4.67 -7.41
N VAL A 87 -1.89 5.40 -7.30
CA VAL A 87 -1.52 6.50 -8.20
C VAL A 87 -0.85 5.91 -9.44
N SER A 88 -1.50 5.99 -10.60
CA SER A 88 -1.00 5.32 -11.80
C SER A 88 0.24 5.98 -12.40
N GLY A 89 1.24 5.15 -12.77
CA GLY A 89 2.37 5.54 -13.61
C GLY A 89 2.12 5.42 -15.13
N GLY A 90 0.86 5.22 -15.56
CA GLY A 90 0.46 5.12 -16.97
C GLY A 90 0.32 3.71 -17.55
N LEU A 91 0.59 2.65 -16.76
CA LEU A 91 0.45 1.25 -17.22
C LEU A 91 -1.01 0.75 -17.15
N ALA A 92 -1.68 1.02 -16.03
CA ALA A 92 -3.11 0.72 -15.82
C ALA A 92 -3.82 1.97 -15.27
N PRO A 93 -5.16 2.05 -15.21
CA PRO A 93 -5.86 3.23 -14.69
C PRO A 93 -5.50 3.57 -13.25
N ASP A 94 -5.52 4.87 -12.91
CA ASP A 94 -5.47 5.34 -11.52
C ASP A 94 -6.80 4.97 -10.85
N LEU A 95 -6.74 4.21 -9.75
CA LEU A 95 -7.94 3.68 -9.12
C LEU A 95 -8.53 4.61 -8.06
N ARG A 96 -7.83 5.70 -7.70
CA ARG A 96 -8.30 6.64 -6.68
C ARG A 96 -9.58 7.35 -7.13
N TYR A 97 -9.76 7.52 -8.44
CA TYR A 97 -10.94 8.15 -9.04
C TYR A 97 -12.13 7.20 -9.22
N LEU A 98 -12.02 5.93 -8.79
CA LEU A 98 -13.16 5.04 -8.79
C LEU A 98 -14.07 5.37 -7.60
N GLU A 99 -15.16 6.08 -7.88
CA GLU A 99 -16.10 6.65 -6.91
C GLU A 99 -16.47 5.68 -5.78
N ALA A 100 -16.49 6.15 -4.53
CA ALA A 100 -16.85 5.36 -3.36
C ALA A 100 -18.38 5.22 -3.21
N ASN A 101 -19.01 4.62 -4.21
CA ASN A 101 -20.45 4.37 -4.28
C ASN A 101 -20.75 3.01 -4.94
N GLU A 102 -22.04 2.67 -5.06
CA GLU A 102 -22.50 1.42 -5.68
C GLU A 102 -21.98 1.24 -7.12
N SER A 103 -22.05 2.27 -7.95
CA SER A 103 -21.54 2.21 -9.34
C SER A 103 -20.04 1.90 -9.40
N GLY A 104 -19.25 2.50 -8.52
CA GLY A 104 -17.82 2.22 -8.42
C GLY A 104 -17.53 0.83 -7.88
N ASP A 105 -18.38 0.34 -6.97
CA ASP A 105 -18.28 -1.01 -6.40
C ASP A 105 -18.57 -2.09 -7.44
N GLU A 106 -19.62 -1.93 -8.25
CA GLU A 106 -19.92 -2.81 -9.38
C GLU A 106 -18.73 -2.90 -10.35
N TRP A 107 -18.17 -1.74 -10.71
CA TRP A 107 -16.99 -1.67 -11.57
C TRP A 107 -15.77 -2.36 -10.96
N PHE A 108 -15.50 -2.15 -9.67
CA PHE A 108 -14.39 -2.78 -8.98
C PHE A 108 -14.56 -4.31 -8.95
N VAL A 109 -15.72 -4.77 -8.49
CA VAL A 109 -16.00 -6.19 -8.27
C VAL A 109 -15.95 -6.97 -9.58
N GLU A 110 -16.54 -6.46 -10.65
CA GLU A 110 -16.49 -7.10 -11.98
C GLU A 110 -15.04 -7.30 -12.44
N ARG A 111 -14.21 -6.25 -12.34
CA ARG A 111 -12.80 -6.30 -12.75
C ARG A 111 -11.95 -7.15 -11.81
N PHE A 112 -12.21 -7.12 -10.51
CA PHE A 112 -11.50 -7.95 -9.54
C PHE A 112 -11.80 -9.42 -9.74
N GLN A 113 -13.07 -9.78 -9.92
CA GLN A 113 -13.51 -11.16 -10.10
C GLN A 113 -12.98 -11.75 -11.40
N HIS A 114 -13.21 -11.06 -12.52
CA HIS A 114 -13.07 -11.63 -13.85
C HIS A 114 -11.85 -11.11 -14.61
N GLY A 115 -11.14 -10.13 -14.07
CA GLY A 115 -10.00 -9.49 -14.71
C GLY A 115 -10.42 -8.64 -15.90
N PHE A 116 -9.49 -8.45 -16.84
CA PHE A 116 -9.75 -7.73 -18.08
C PHE A 116 -8.90 -8.31 -19.21
N THR A 117 -9.55 -8.74 -20.29
CA THR A 117 -8.89 -9.23 -21.50
C THR A 117 -9.31 -8.36 -22.68
N GLN A 118 -8.32 -7.93 -23.47
CA GLN A 118 -8.55 -7.13 -24.67
C GLN A 118 -7.77 -7.74 -25.82
N ASN A 119 -8.44 -7.99 -26.96
CA ASN A 119 -7.86 -8.59 -28.16
C ASN A 119 -7.11 -9.90 -27.87
N GLY A 120 -7.68 -10.76 -27.02
CA GLY A 120 -7.08 -12.04 -26.62
C GLY A 120 -5.89 -11.93 -25.66
N THR A 121 -5.49 -10.71 -25.25
CA THR A 121 -4.43 -10.48 -24.28
C THR A 121 -5.01 -10.13 -22.91
N THR A 122 -4.70 -10.89 -21.88
CA THR A 122 -5.02 -10.55 -20.49
C THR A 122 -4.26 -9.30 -20.07
N LYS A 123 -4.99 -8.24 -19.71
CA LYS A 123 -4.46 -6.96 -19.22
C LYS A 123 -4.51 -6.86 -17.70
N MET A 124 -5.53 -7.47 -17.10
CA MET A 124 -5.69 -7.61 -15.65
C MET A 124 -6.06 -9.06 -15.34
N PRO A 125 -5.32 -9.77 -14.48
CA PRO A 125 -5.69 -11.11 -14.03
C PRO A 125 -7.02 -11.11 -13.29
N ALA A 126 -7.71 -12.26 -13.33
CA ALA A 126 -8.85 -12.53 -12.46
C ALA A 126 -8.35 -12.89 -11.05
N PHE A 127 -8.87 -12.24 -10.02
CA PHE A 127 -8.47 -12.46 -8.63
C PHE A 127 -9.58 -13.08 -7.77
N GLY A 128 -10.82 -13.17 -8.28
CA GLY A 128 -11.99 -13.61 -7.51
C GLY A 128 -11.79 -14.95 -6.80
N GLU A 129 -11.46 -16.00 -7.54
CA GLU A 129 -11.21 -17.34 -6.97
C GLU A 129 -9.87 -17.44 -6.22
N VAL A 130 -8.91 -16.57 -6.55
CA VAL A 130 -7.53 -16.66 -6.04
C VAL A 130 -7.39 -16.02 -4.68
N LEU A 131 -7.96 -14.82 -4.50
CA LEU A 131 -7.85 -14.04 -3.26
C LEU A 131 -9.15 -14.06 -2.45
N GLY A 132 -10.29 -14.28 -3.11
CA GLY A 132 -11.60 -14.30 -2.46
C GLY A 132 -12.17 -12.90 -2.17
N GLN A 133 -13.45 -12.91 -1.82
CA GLN A 133 -14.25 -11.70 -1.64
C GLN A 133 -13.78 -10.81 -0.47
N LYS A 134 -13.40 -11.40 0.68
CA LYS A 134 -12.93 -10.62 1.83
C LYS A 134 -11.70 -9.78 1.47
N ALA A 135 -10.78 -10.34 0.69
CA ALA A 135 -9.58 -9.65 0.24
C ALA A 135 -9.91 -8.56 -0.78
N GLY A 136 -10.79 -8.86 -1.75
CA GLY A 136 -11.27 -7.88 -2.72
C GLY A 136 -11.86 -6.64 -2.06
N TRP A 137 -12.76 -6.82 -1.09
CA TRP A 137 -13.37 -5.68 -0.40
C TRP A 137 -12.42 -4.92 0.53
N ALA A 138 -11.45 -5.59 1.15
CA ALA A 138 -10.41 -4.90 1.91
C ALA A 138 -9.58 -4.00 0.99
N ILE A 139 -9.14 -4.52 -0.17
CA ILE A 139 -8.42 -3.77 -1.20
C ILE A 139 -9.25 -2.59 -1.70
N ARG A 140 -10.54 -2.79 -1.98
CA ARG A 140 -11.46 -1.73 -2.37
C ARG A 140 -11.54 -0.62 -1.32
N THR A 141 -11.70 -0.99 -0.05
CA THR A 141 -11.75 -0.04 1.07
C THR A 141 -10.46 0.78 1.16
N TYR A 142 -9.30 0.15 0.97
CA TYR A 142 -8.03 0.87 0.88
C TYR A 142 -7.98 1.87 -0.29
N ILE A 143 -8.45 1.46 -1.48
CA ILE A 143 -8.48 2.33 -2.67
C ILE A 143 -9.39 3.55 -2.45
N GLU A 144 -10.57 3.36 -1.87
CA GLU A 144 -11.53 4.45 -1.59
C GLU A 144 -10.91 5.55 -0.73
N THR A 145 -10.01 5.21 0.20
CA THR A 145 -9.43 6.15 1.16
C THR A 145 -8.23 6.94 0.61
N ARG A 146 -7.85 6.76 -0.66
CA ARG A 146 -6.67 7.42 -1.20
C ARG A 146 -6.89 8.93 -1.36
N PRO A 147 -5.94 9.76 -0.89
CA PRO A 147 -6.02 11.22 -1.06
C PRO A 147 -6.08 11.64 -2.54
N GLU A 148 -6.74 12.75 -2.81
CA GLU A 148 -6.62 13.44 -4.10
C GLU A 148 -5.26 14.13 -4.26
N ASP A 149 -4.91 14.49 -5.50
CA ASP A 149 -3.69 15.22 -5.79
C ASP A 149 -3.73 16.61 -5.15
N GLY A 150 -2.63 17.03 -4.52
CA GLY A 150 -2.51 18.33 -3.87
C GLY A 150 -3.31 18.49 -2.58
N ALA A 151 -3.93 17.41 -2.04
CA ALA A 151 -4.74 17.46 -0.82
C ALA A 151 -3.97 17.96 0.43
N LEU A 152 -2.64 18.01 0.38
CA LEU A 152 -1.77 18.47 1.46
C LEU A 152 -1.03 19.79 1.15
N ASP A 153 -1.20 20.37 -0.04
CA ASP A 153 -0.41 21.52 -0.50
C ASP A 153 -0.53 22.72 0.44
N ALA A 154 -1.76 22.98 0.93
CA ALA A 154 -2.04 24.05 1.88
C ALA A 154 -1.29 23.89 3.22
N HIS A 155 -0.90 22.67 3.57
CA HIS A 155 -0.24 22.32 4.83
C HIS A 155 1.22 21.92 4.66
N SER A 156 1.74 21.79 3.43
CA SER A 156 3.07 21.26 3.13
C SER A 156 4.17 21.88 3.99
N ALA A 157 4.27 23.22 4.01
CA ALA A 157 5.28 23.93 4.79
C ALA A 157 5.22 23.59 6.30
N ARG A 158 4.02 23.47 6.86
CA ARG A 158 3.84 23.11 8.28
C ARG A 158 4.17 21.64 8.53
N LEU A 159 3.75 20.75 7.63
CA LEU A 159 4.03 19.31 7.74
C LEU A 159 5.54 19.01 7.64
N HIS A 160 6.28 19.74 6.79
CA HIS A 160 7.75 19.67 6.79
C HIS A 160 8.37 20.15 8.10
N ALA A 161 7.85 21.23 8.69
CA ALA A 161 8.32 21.69 9.99
C ALA A 161 8.05 20.67 11.11
N ILE A 162 6.86 20.06 11.14
CA ILE A 162 6.53 18.98 12.09
C ILE A 162 7.48 17.79 11.89
N ARG A 163 7.67 17.34 10.65
CA ARG A 163 8.61 16.25 10.33
C ARG A 163 10.01 16.55 10.86
N ASP A 164 10.53 17.75 10.63
CA ASP A 164 11.88 18.14 11.03
C ASP A 164 12.04 18.24 12.56
N GLU A 165 11.00 18.66 13.27
CA GLU A 165 10.92 18.67 14.73
C GLU A 165 10.93 17.23 15.28
N LEU A 166 10.07 16.37 14.75
CA LEU A 166 10.00 14.95 15.12
C LEU A 166 11.31 14.19 14.83
N MET A 167 12.01 14.48 13.72
CA MET A 167 13.32 13.89 13.40
C MET A 167 14.40 14.19 14.45
N LYS A 168 14.28 15.33 15.15
CA LYS A 168 15.18 15.71 16.24
C LYS A 168 14.77 15.13 17.59
N GLY A 169 13.61 14.46 17.66
CA GLY A 169 13.00 14.04 18.93
C GLY A 169 12.48 15.24 19.74
N GLU A 170 12.17 16.35 19.08
CA GLU A 170 11.66 17.57 19.70
C GLU A 170 10.13 17.64 19.56
N GLY A 171 9.51 18.51 20.36
CA GLY A 171 8.10 18.84 20.28
C GLY A 171 7.19 18.22 21.33
N ASP A 172 6.01 18.81 21.49
CA ASP A 172 4.95 18.29 22.35
C ASP A 172 4.14 17.25 21.57
N GLU A 173 4.27 15.98 21.96
CA GLU A 173 3.59 14.85 21.32
C GLU A 173 2.08 15.07 21.19
N ALA A 174 1.43 15.48 22.29
CA ALA A 174 -0.02 15.63 22.31
C ALA A 174 -0.46 16.79 21.42
N ALA A 175 0.29 17.89 21.42
CA ALA A 175 0.02 19.03 20.55
C ALA A 175 0.22 18.69 19.07
N ILE A 176 1.33 18.04 18.72
CA ILE A 176 1.64 17.62 17.35
C ILE A 176 0.60 16.60 16.86
N LYS A 177 0.26 15.61 17.69
CA LYS A 177 -0.75 14.61 17.34
C LYS A 177 -2.12 15.23 17.10
N ALA A 178 -2.53 16.19 17.93
CA ALA A 178 -3.76 16.94 17.74
C ALA A 178 -3.74 17.75 16.43
N GLU A 179 -2.63 18.43 16.14
CA GLU A 179 -2.48 19.21 14.89
C GLU A 179 -2.49 18.31 13.64
N LEU A 180 -1.77 17.19 13.66
CA LEU A 180 -1.79 16.22 12.56
C LEU A 180 -3.20 15.62 12.38
N SER A 181 -3.93 15.34 13.46
CA SER A 181 -5.29 14.82 13.38
C SER A 181 -6.26 15.84 12.77
N GLU A 182 -6.11 17.11 13.13
CA GLU A 182 -6.88 18.21 12.55
C GLU A 182 -6.61 18.35 11.05
N ILE A 183 -5.33 18.38 10.64
CA ILE A 183 -4.95 18.43 9.22
C ILE A 183 -5.49 17.20 8.48
N ALA A 184 -5.35 16.01 9.06
CA ALA A 184 -5.82 14.75 8.45
C ALA A 184 -7.32 14.75 8.19
N SER A 185 -8.13 15.39 9.05
CA SER A 185 -9.58 15.51 8.86
C SER A 185 -9.99 16.37 7.66
N GLN A 186 -9.07 17.19 7.16
CA GLN A 186 -9.29 18.09 6.02
C GLN A 186 -8.79 17.50 4.70
N VAL A 187 -8.15 16.33 4.72
CA VAL A 187 -7.63 15.68 3.51
C VAL A 187 -8.77 15.02 2.73
N ALA A 188 -9.05 15.55 1.55
CA ALA A 188 -10.03 14.99 0.64
C ALA A 188 -9.53 13.70 -0.02
N THR A 189 -10.45 12.75 -0.25
CA THR A 189 -10.18 11.56 -1.07
C THR A 189 -10.54 11.85 -2.53
N ALA A 190 -9.82 11.23 -3.46
CA ALA A 190 -10.15 11.34 -4.89
C ALA A 190 -11.43 10.56 -5.27
N SER A 191 -11.86 9.61 -4.43
CA SER A 191 -13.03 8.77 -4.67
C SER A 191 -14.34 9.40 -4.18
N GLY A 192 -14.26 10.47 -3.38
CA GLY A 192 -15.40 11.03 -2.65
C GLY A 192 -15.73 10.30 -1.34
N ALA A 193 -14.95 9.31 -0.92
CA ALA A 193 -15.05 8.72 0.41
C ALA A 193 -14.81 9.77 1.52
N PRO A 194 -15.49 9.65 2.68
CA PRO A 194 -15.49 10.69 3.70
C PRO A 194 -14.17 10.84 4.46
N VAL A 195 -13.33 9.80 4.48
CA VAL A 195 -12.09 9.77 5.27
C VAL A 195 -10.94 9.30 4.40
N ALA A 196 -9.86 10.09 4.37
CA ALA A 196 -8.62 9.73 3.72
C ALA A 196 -7.67 9.03 4.70
N ASP A 197 -7.07 7.91 4.29
CA ASP A 197 -5.91 7.33 4.96
C ASP A 197 -4.64 7.92 4.33
N SER A 198 -4.30 9.09 4.84
CA SER A 198 -3.19 9.94 4.41
C SER A 198 -1.93 9.72 5.25
N ALA A 199 -0.78 10.14 4.74
CA ALA A 199 0.47 10.11 5.51
C ALA A 199 0.37 10.90 6.83
N VAL A 200 -0.42 11.97 6.85
CA VAL A 200 -0.68 12.77 8.05
C VAL A 200 -1.48 11.97 9.07
N SER A 201 -2.55 11.30 8.65
CA SER A 201 -3.36 10.45 9.54
C SER A 201 -2.54 9.28 10.12
N ARG A 202 -1.68 8.66 9.30
CA ARG A 202 -0.78 7.58 9.73
C ARG A 202 0.30 8.09 10.69
N ALA A 203 0.86 9.27 10.45
CA ALA A 203 1.83 9.88 11.36
C ALA A 203 1.20 10.23 12.71
N ALA A 204 -0.02 10.76 12.73
CA ALA A 204 -0.78 11.01 13.96
C ALA A 204 -1.03 9.71 14.74
N ALA A 205 -1.41 8.63 14.05
CA ALA A 205 -1.62 7.33 14.66
C ALA A 205 -0.34 6.69 15.20
N ALA A 206 0.80 6.92 14.55
CA ALA A 206 2.11 6.42 14.94
C ALA A 206 2.65 7.10 16.21
N LEU A 207 2.26 8.35 16.49
CA LEU A 207 2.71 9.07 17.68
C LEU A 207 2.14 8.48 18.98
N THR A 208 3.04 8.24 19.92
CA THR A 208 2.74 7.73 21.26
C THR A 208 3.61 8.46 22.28
N SER A 209 3.35 8.23 23.57
CA SER A 209 4.19 8.75 24.65
C SER A 209 5.64 8.22 24.64
N ASP A 210 5.96 7.20 23.83
CA ASP A 210 7.33 6.73 23.62
C ASP A 210 8.07 7.67 22.64
N PRO A 211 9.17 8.35 23.04
CA PRO A 211 9.95 9.19 22.15
C PRO A 211 10.49 8.46 20.90
N ALA A 212 10.64 7.14 20.93
CA ALA A 212 11.01 6.37 19.74
C ALA A 212 9.98 6.48 18.61
N SER A 213 8.71 6.77 18.94
CA SER A 213 7.64 6.93 17.95
C SER A 213 7.80 8.17 17.07
N PHE A 214 8.54 9.19 17.53
CA PHE A 214 8.73 10.43 16.78
C PHE A 214 9.47 10.19 15.48
N LYS A 215 10.55 9.39 15.54
CA LYS A 215 11.31 9.00 14.36
C LYS A 215 10.43 8.27 13.34
N HIS A 216 9.58 7.35 13.82
CA HIS A 216 8.68 6.61 12.94
C HIS A 216 7.64 7.53 12.29
N ALA A 217 6.99 8.42 13.06
CA ALA A 217 6.05 9.39 12.53
C ALA A 217 6.71 10.35 11.52
N ALA A 218 7.94 10.78 11.77
CA ALA A 218 8.71 11.58 10.84
C ALA A 218 9.06 10.83 9.53
N GLU A 219 9.39 9.54 9.60
CA GLU A 219 9.60 8.70 8.41
C GLU A 219 8.32 8.56 7.59
N VAL A 220 7.17 8.37 8.24
CA VAL A 220 5.86 8.33 7.58
C VAL A 220 5.57 9.65 6.86
N LEU A 221 5.79 10.80 7.51
CA LEU A 221 5.65 12.11 6.86
C LEU A 221 6.65 12.30 5.72
N THR A 222 7.89 11.82 5.87
CA THR A 222 8.92 11.93 4.84
C THR A 222 8.48 11.22 3.55
N ILE A 223 8.05 9.96 3.68
CA ILE A 223 7.60 9.16 2.54
C ILE A 223 6.34 9.79 1.93
N GLY A 224 5.38 10.15 2.77
CA GLY A 224 4.10 10.70 2.32
C GLY A 224 4.19 12.04 1.60
N LEU A 225 4.97 12.98 2.14
CA LEU A 225 5.14 14.30 1.52
C LEU A 225 5.90 14.19 0.20
N SER A 226 6.92 13.32 0.11
CA SER A 226 7.64 13.11 -1.15
C SER A 226 6.82 12.48 -2.26
N ALA A 227 5.71 11.80 -1.90
CA ALA A 227 4.77 11.23 -2.88
C ALA A 227 3.69 12.23 -3.31
N ALA A 228 3.56 13.36 -2.62
CA ALA A 228 2.61 14.42 -2.92
C ALA A 228 3.22 15.58 -3.74
N GLU A 229 4.56 15.64 -3.84
CA GLU A 229 5.35 16.60 -4.63
C GLU A 229 5.68 16.08 -6.04
#